data_AF-A0A3D6CL09-F1
#
_entry.id   AF-A0A3D6CL09-F1
#
_cell.length_a   1.000
_cell.length_b   1.000
_cell.length_c   1.000
_cell.angle_alpha   90.00
_cell.angle_beta   90.00
_cell.angle_gamma   90.00
#
_symmetry.space_group_name_H-M   'P 1'
#
loop_
_entity.id
_entity.type
_entity.pdbx_description
1 polymer ?
#
loop_
_entity_poly.entity_id
_entity_poly.type
_entity_poly.pdbx_seq_one_letter_code
_entity_poly.pdbx_strand_id
1 'polypeptide(L)' 'MNENALFAIGLMSGTSLDGIDLVYVKFLEKDLSSFDILHAETIPYQAAWKQELQNAIRFS' A
#
# COMPACT_ATOMS: atom_id res chain seq x y z
N MET A 1 -16.96 -7.93 26.31
CA MET A 1 -16.80 -6.57 25.75
C MET A 1 -16.54 -6.76 24.27
N ASN A 2 -17.32 -6.14 23.38
CA ASN A 2 -17.01 -6.21 21.96
C ASN A 2 -15.77 -5.35 21.73
N GLU A 3 -14.71 -5.97 21.20
CA GLU A 3 -13.55 -5.24 20.74
C GLU A 3 -13.89 -4.64 19.39
N ASN A 4 -13.83 -3.31 19.32
CA ASN A 4 -13.97 -2.61 18.07
C ASN A 4 -12.70 -2.80 17.24
N ALA A 5 -12.89 -2.91 15.93
CA ALA A 5 -11.81 -3.05 14.97
C ALA A 5 -11.76 -1.82 14.07
N LEU A 6 -10.54 -1.35 13.80
CA LEU A 6 -10.27 -0.32 12.81
C LEU A 6 -9.81 -1.00 11.52
N PHE A 7 -10.40 -0.63 10.39
CA PHE A 7 -9.99 -1.13 9.08
C PHE A 7 -9.29 -0.03 8.30
N ALA A 8 -8.13 -0.34 7.72
CA ALA A 8 -7.33 0.61 6.96
C ALA A 8 -6.86 -0.02 5.64
N ILE A 9 -6.66 0.84 4.64
CA ILE A 9 -5.97 0.49 3.40
C ILE A 9 -4.61 1.18 3.43
N GLY A 10 -3.54 0.39 3.38
CA GLY A 10 -2.18 0.87 3.17
C GLY A 10 -1.84 0.84 1.68
N LEU A 11 -1.17 1.89 1.21
CA LEU A 11 -0.67 1.99 -0.16
C LEU A 11 0.80 2.41 -0.13
N MET A 12 1.64 1.70 -0.88
CA MET A 12 3.06 2.03 -1.02
C MET A 12 3.50 1.90 -2.48
N SER A 13 4.32 2.85 -2.94
CA SER A 13 4.97 2.81 -4.25
C SER A 13 6.48 2.95 -4.04
N GLY A 14 7.21 1.86 -4.23
CA GLY A 14 8.65 1.83 -4.09
C GLY A 14 9.38 2.56 -5.22
N THR A 15 10.61 2.99 -4.96
CA THR A 15 11.48 3.61 -5.98
C THR A 15 11.93 2.64 -7.07
N SER A 16 11.72 1.33 -6.89
CA SER A 16 11.98 0.31 -7.92
C SER A 16 10.97 0.35 -9.07
N LEU A 17 9.81 1.01 -8.89
CA LEU A 17 8.75 1.14 -9.89
C LEU A 17 8.23 -0.21 -10.40
N ASP A 18 8.15 -1.21 -9.52
CA ASP A 18 7.65 -2.54 -9.88
C ASP A 18 6.12 -2.61 -9.79
N GLY A 19 5.51 -1.77 -8.96
CA GLY A 19 4.07 -1.68 -8.81
C GLY A 19 3.66 -0.83 -7.62
N ILE A 20 2.37 -0.86 -7.34
CA ILE A 20 1.75 -0.32 -6.13
C ILE A 20 1.43 -1.49 -5.22
N ASP A 21 1.98 -1.49 -4.02
CA ASP A 21 1.61 -2.42 -2.97
C ASP A 21 0.34 -1.90 -2.28
N LEU A 22 -0.70 -2.73 -2.21
CA LEU A 22 -1.92 -2.47 -1.47
C LEU A 22 -2.09 -3.51 -0.37
N VAL A 23 -2.47 -3.04 0.82
CA VAL A 23 -2.79 -3.90 1.94
C VAL A 23 -4.10 -3.45 2.59
N TYR A 24 -4.99 -4.40 2.84
CA TYR A 24 -6.18 -4.19 3.66
C TYR A 24 -5.93 -4.82 5.03
N VAL A 25 -5.90 -3.99 6.06
CA VAL A 25 -5.50 -4.38 7.42
C VAL A 25 -6.63 -4.10 8.39
N LYS A 26 -6.79 -5.00 9.36
CA LYS A 26 -7.64 -4.83 10.52
C LYS A 26 -6.75 -4.65 11.75
N PHE A 27 -6.97 -3.59 12.50
CA PHE A 27 -6.33 -3.31 13.79
C PHE A 27 -7.34 -3.47 14.92
N LEU A 28 -6.85 -3.84 16.10
CA LEU A 28 -7.65 -3.68 17.33
C LEU A 28 -7.63 -2.22 17.74
N GLU A 29 -8.80 -1.59 17.93
CA GLU A 29 -8.88 -0.14 18.20
C GLU A 29 -8.14 0.27 19.48
N LYS A 30 -8.06 -0.65 20.46
CA LYS A 30 -7.38 -0.42 21.74
C LYS A 30 -5.89 -0.78 21.73
N ASP A 31 -5.44 -1.50 20.70
CA ASP A 31 -4.05 -1.93 20.54
C ASP A 31 -3.70 -2.02 19.05
N LEU A 32 -3.21 -0.92 18.49
CA LEU A 32 -2.80 -0.85 17.09
C LEU A 32 -1.57 -1.71 16.77
N SER A 33 -0.88 -2.27 17.78
CA SER A 33 0.19 -3.24 17.54
C SER A 33 -0.36 -4.63 17.21
N SER A 34 -1.61 -4.92 17.57
CA SER A 34 -2.33 -6.12 17.19
C SER A 34 -3.09 -5.88 15.88
N PHE A 35 -2.67 -6.57 14.83
CA PHE A 35 -3.27 -6.43 13.50
C PHE A 35 -3.32 -7.74 12.72
N ASP A 36 -4.31 -7.82 11.84
CA ASP A 36 -4.48 -8.88 10.84
C ASP A 36 -4.38 -8.28 9.43
N ILE A 37 -3.52 -8.83 8.59
CA ILE A 37 -3.55 -8.54 7.15
C ILE A 37 -4.66 -9.38 6.54
N LEU A 38 -5.73 -8.71 6.09
CA LEU A 38 -6.89 -9.36 5.49
C LEU A 38 -6.69 -9.62 4.00
N HIS A 39 -6.00 -8.70 3.32
CA HIS A 39 -5.63 -8.84 1.92
C HIS A 39 -4.35 -8.06 1.65
N ALA A 40 -3.52 -8.59 0.76
CA ALA A 40 -2.34 -7.89 0.25
C ALA A 40 -2.15 -8.26 -1.21
N GLU A 41 -1.93 -7.26 -2.06
CA GLU A 41 -1.62 -7.46 -3.46
C GLU A 41 -0.63 -6.40 -3.94
N THR A 42 0.15 -6.74 -4.97
CA THR A 42 0.98 -5.78 -5.69
C THR A 42 0.42 -5.64 -7.09
N ILE A 43 -0.02 -4.43 -7.44
CA ILE A 43 -0.53 -4.11 -8.77
C ILE A 43 0.64 -3.57 -9.59
N PRO A 44 1.11 -4.29 -10.63
CA PRO A 44 2.25 -3.85 -11.41
C PRO A 44 1.93 -2.57 -12.19
N TYR A 45 2.90 -1.66 -12.28
CA TYR A 45 2.75 -0.49 -13.14
C TYR A 45 2.62 -0.90 -14.60
N GLN A 46 1.73 -0.22 -15.31
CA GLN A 46 1.72 -0.29 -16.77
C GLN A 46 3.02 0.30 -17.33
N ALA A 47 3.49 -0.24 -18.45
CA ALA A 47 4.76 0.16 -19.06
C ALA A 47 4.84 1.68 -19.32
N ALA A 48 3.73 2.31 -19.73
CA ALA A 48 3.65 3.76 -19.94
C ALA A 48 3.93 4.54 -18.64
N TRP A 49 3.27 4.18 -17.54
CA TRP A 49 3.48 4.79 -16.23
C TRP A 49 4.90 4.58 -15.71
N LYS A 50 5.46 3.37 -15.86
CA LYS A 50 6.85 3.10 -15.46
C LYS A 50 7.82 4.01 -16.21
N GLN A 51 7.64 4.18 -17.52
CA GLN A 51 8.47 5.06 -18.34
C GLN A 51 8.31 6.54 -17.95
N GLU A 52 7.09 6.99 -17.69
CA GLU A 52 6.81 8.38 -17.31
C GLU A 52 7.44 8.72 -15.94
N LEU A 53 7.25 7.85 -14.94
CA LEU A 53 7.81 8.00 -13.59
C LEU A 53 9.34 7.95 -13.59
N GLN A 54 9.96 7.09 -14.41
CA GLN A 54 11.42 7.04 -14.57
C GLN A 54 11.99 8.33 -15.16
N ASN A 55 11.25 8.98 -16.05
CA ASN A 55 11.68 10.24 -16.66
C ASN A 55 11.36 11.45 -15.79
N ALA A 56 10.41 11.34 -14.86
CA ALA A 56 9.97 12.46 -14.03
C ALA A 56 11.11 13.14 -13.26
N ILE A 57 12.12 12.38 -12.83
CA ILE A 57 13.31 12.90 -12.14
C ILE A 57 14.18 13.83 -13.00
N ARG A 58 13.95 13.87 -14.32
CA ARG A 58 14.71 14.67 -15.29
C ARG A 58 14.04 16.01 -15.64
N PHE A 59 12.81 16.27 -15.17
CA PHE A 59 12.10 17.53 -15.40
C PHE A 59 12.55 18.67 -14.46
N SER A 60 13.82 18.66 -14.03
CA SER A 60 14.44 19.69 -13.18
C SER A 60 14.82 20.93 -13.96
#